data_AF-A0A2E8A1P8-F1
#
_entry.id   AF-A0A2E8A1P8-F1
#
_cell.length_a   1.000
_cell.length_b   1.000
_cell.length_c   1.000
_cell.angle_alpha   90.00
_cell.angle_beta   90.00
_cell.angle_gamma   90.00
#
_symmetry.space_group_name_H-M   'P 1'
#
loop_
_entity.id
_entity.type
_entity.pdbx_description
1 polymer ?
#
loop_
_entity_poly.entity_id
_entity_poly.type
_entity_poly.pdbx_seq_one_letter_code
_entity_poly.pdbx_strand_id
1 'polypeptide(L)'
;SLRGYKARSLGPYSVGSGKQSLGGSKRVVFGGELKFPVPGLEDSRDKRLALFVDGGQVYSRTETIDVSDFRFSTGLAFEWMSAIGPIAFSYAIPFNDSSGDNVEHFQFTLGGLFR
;
A
#
# COMPACT_ATOMS: atom_id res chain seq x y z
N SER A 1 -1.36 -3.02 -4.70
CA SER A 1 -1.76 -2.58 -3.36
C SER A 1 -1.25 -1.18 -3.16
N LEU A 2 -1.92 -0.33 -2.40
CA LEU A 2 -1.42 1.01 -2.05
C LEU A 2 -1.21 1.05 -0.53
N ARG A 3 0.04 1.11 -0.06
CA ARG A 3 0.31 1.11 1.38
C ARG A 3 -0.30 2.36 2.02
N GLY A 4 -0.73 2.28 3.26
CA GLY A 4 -1.42 3.40 3.94
C GLY A 4 -2.92 3.45 3.71
N TYR A 5 -3.45 2.64 2.80
CA TYR A 5 -4.88 2.45 2.62
C TYR A 5 -5.23 0.99 2.89
N LYS A 6 -6.38 0.78 3.52
CA LYS A 6 -6.90 -0.56 3.83
C LYS A 6 -7.03 -1.38 2.54
N ALA A 7 -6.68 -2.66 2.61
CA ALA A 7 -6.74 -3.54 1.44
C ALA A 7 -8.13 -3.51 0.78
N ARG A 8 -8.14 -3.31 -0.54
CA ARG A 8 -9.36 -3.25 -1.38
C ARG A 8 -10.32 -2.09 -1.03
N SER A 9 -9.85 -1.05 -0.34
CA SER A 9 -10.69 0.12 -0.05
C SER A 9 -10.80 1.10 -1.21
N LEU A 10 -9.80 1.17 -2.08
CA LEU A 10 -9.79 2.12 -3.19
C LEU A 10 -10.67 1.66 -4.36
N GLY A 11 -11.38 2.62 -4.93
CA GLY A 11 -12.21 2.46 -6.12
C GLY A 11 -13.71 2.71 -5.87
N PRO A 12 -14.56 2.33 -6.84
CA PRO A 12 -16.00 2.56 -6.78
C PRO A 12 -16.64 1.93 -5.54
N TYR A 13 -17.56 2.68 -4.93
CA TYR A 13 -18.36 2.23 -3.79
C TYR A 13 -19.82 2.01 -4.19
N SER A 14 -20.51 1.12 -3.48
CA SER A 14 -21.95 0.89 -3.65
C SER A 14 -22.76 2.17 -3.37
N VAL A 15 -23.76 2.43 -4.20
CA VAL A 15 -24.75 3.50 -3.99
C VAL A 15 -25.90 2.90 -3.16
N GLY A 16 -25.91 3.12 -1.84
CA GLY A 16 -26.94 2.60 -0.94
C GLY A 16 -26.53 2.61 0.54
N SER A 17 -27.34 1.98 1.40
CA SER A 17 -27.12 1.85 2.84
C SER A 17 -26.01 0.83 3.16
N GLY A 18 -24.76 1.25 2.93
CA GLY A 18 -23.56 0.49 3.28
C GLY A 18 -22.42 0.82 2.32
N LYS A 19 -21.39 1.53 2.80
CA LYS A 19 -20.22 1.88 2.00
C LYS A 19 -19.33 0.65 1.80
N GLN A 20 -19.64 -0.14 0.78
CA GLN A 20 -18.85 -1.31 0.39
C GLN A 20 -18.07 -1.01 -0.89
N SER A 21 -16.77 -1.32 -0.89
CA SER A 21 -15.95 -1.25 -2.10
C SER A 21 -16.40 -2.32 -3.08
N LEU A 22 -16.79 -1.90 -4.28
CA LEU A 22 -17.20 -2.78 -5.38
C LEU A 22 -15.99 -3.34 -6.14
N GLY A 23 -14.81 -2.78 -5.90
CA GLY A 23 -13.65 -2.96 -6.75
C GLY A 23 -13.85 -2.31 -8.13
N GLY A 24 -12.98 -2.65 -9.07
CA GLY A 24 -13.01 -2.08 -10.40
C GLY A 24 -12.38 -2.99 -11.44
N SER A 25 -12.65 -2.69 -12.70
CA SER A 25 -12.13 -3.43 -13.85
C SER A 25 -10.88 -2.80 -14.44
N LYS A 26 -10.58 -1.55 -14.07
CA LYS A 26 -9.37 -0.82 -14.45
C LYS A 26 -8.59 -0.48 -13.19
N ARG A 27 -7.26 -0.66 -13.23
CA ARG A 27 -6.37 -0.36 -12.11
C ARG A 27 -5.10 0.28 -12.64
N VAL A 28 -4.76 1.43 -12.09
CA VAL A 28 -3.48 2.11 -12.34
C VAL A 28 -2.75 2.20 -11.01
N VAL A 29 -1.53 1.67 -10.96
CA VAL A 29 -0.68 1.70 -9.77
C VAL A 29 0.74 2.00 -10.18
N PHE A 30 1.44 2.75 -9.36
CA PHE A 30 2.87 2.98 -9.44
C PHE A 30 3.47 2.94 -8.05
N GLY A 31 4.74 2.61 -7.97
CA GLY A 31 5.46 2.58 -6.71
C GLY A 31 6.96 2.67 -6.97
N GLY A 32 7.65 3.31 -6.05
CA GLY A 32 9.11 3.41 -6.01
C GLY A 32 9.60 3.14 -4.60
N GLU A 33 10.69 2.39 -4.48
CA GLU A 33 11.31 2.08 -3.20
C GLU A 33 12.81 2.34 -3.25
N LEU A 34 13.32 2.99 -2.21
CA LEU A 34 14.74 3.15 -1.96
C LEU A 34 15.13 2.29 -0.76
N LYS A 35 15.88 1.22 -1.00
CA LYS A 35 16.32 0.26 0.02
C LYS A 35 17.72 0.60 0.51
N PHE A 36 17.93 0.49 1.82
CA PHE A 36 19.21 0.76 2.46
C PHE A 36 19.46 -0.23 3.61
N PRO A 37 20.73 -0.43 4.00
CA PRO A 37 21.06 -1.23 5.17
C PRO A 37 20.46 -0.60 6.43
N VAL A 38 20.16 -1.43 7.42
CA VAL A 38 19.59 -0.96 8.69
C VAL A 38 20.71 -0.31 9.51
N PRO A 39 20.61 0.97 9.88
CA PRO A 39 21.68 1.65 10.62
C PRO A 39 21.90 0.98 11.99
N GLY A 40 23.16 0.76 12.36
CA GLY A 40 23.54 0.17 13.65
C GLY A 40 23.54 -1.36 13.71
N LEU A 41 23.30 -2.06 12.59
CA LEU A 41 23.43 -3.51 12.47
C LEU A 41 24.62 -3.85 11.54
N GLU A 42 25.63 -4.53 12.07
CA GLU A 42 26.82 -4.94 11.30
C GLU A 42 26.54 -6.05 10.29
N ASP A 43 25.62 -6.97 10.60
CA ASP A 43 25.09 -7.98 9.67
C ASP A 43 23.59 -7.72 9.44
N SER A 44 23.27 -7.18 8.26
CA SER A 44 21.90 -6.87 7.85
C SER A 44 21.48 -7.66 6.61
N ARG A 45 22.04 -8.86 6.37
CA ARG A 45 21.71 -9.65 5.17
C ARG A 45 20.27 -10.17 5.17
N ASP A 46 19.71 -10.38 6.36
CA ASP A 46 18.35 -10.86 6.61
C ASP A 46 17.34 -9.71 6.81
N LYS A 47 17.79 -8.45 6.88
CA LYS A 47 16.94 -7.30 7.22
C LYS A 47 17.16 -6.15 6.23
N ARG A 48 16.07 -5.52 5.78
CA ARG A 48 16.15 -4.37 4.88
C ARG A 48 15.21 -3.27 5.36
N LEU A 49 15.71 -2.05 5.33
CA LEU A 49 14.92 -0.86 5.54
C LEU A 49 14.70 -0.19 4.19
N ALA A 50 13.52 0.34 3.96
CA ALA A 50 13.18 1.01 2.72
C ALA A 50 12.35 2.26 2.99
N LEU A 51 12.62 3.31 2.22
CA LEU A 51 11.69 4.40 1.99
C LEU A 51 10.88 4.06 0.76
N PHE A 52 9.57 4.30 0.79
CA PHE A 52 8.72 4.05 -0.37
C PHE A 52 7.81 5.24 -0.66
N VAL A 53 7.43 5.35 -1.92
CA VAL A 53 6.31 6.15 -2.41
C VAL A 53 5.43 5.24 -3.26
N ASP A 54 4.14 5.19 -2.95
CA ASP A 54 3.17 4.47 -3.77
C ASP A 54 2.10 5.43 -4.27
N GLY A 55 1.52 5.09 -5.43
CA GLY A 55 0.41 5.82 -6.01
C GLY A 55 -0.52 4.93 -6.81
N GLY A 56 -1.81 5.26 -6.85
CA GLY A 56 -2.73 4.54 -7.71
C GLY A 56 -4.20 4.76 -7.43
N GLN A 57 -5.02 4.17 -8.29
CA GLN A 57 -6.47 4.15 -8.19
C GLN A 57 -7.06 2.96 -8.95
N VAL A 58 -8.27 2.58 -8.56
CA VAL A 58 -9.09 1.55 -9.19
C VAL A 58 -10.36 2.20 -9.73
N TYR A 59 -10.76 1.86 -10.95
CA TYR A 59 -11.93 2.45 -11.62
C TYR A 59 -12.87 1.36 -12.17
N SER A 60 -14.16 1.68 -12.27
CA SER A 60 -15.14 0.82 -12.94
C SER A 60 -14.95 0.82 -14.46
N ARG A 61 -15.64 -0.08 -15.19
CA ARG A 61 -15.51 -0.18 -16.66
C ARG A 61 -15.97 1.10 -17.36
N THR A 62 -17.05 1.70 -16.87
CA THR A 62 -17.73 2.87 -17.43
C THR A 62 -17.13 4.20 -17.02
N GLU A 63 -16.33 4.22 -15.94
CA GLU A 63 -15.70 5.42 -15.41
C GLU A 63 -14.45 5.81 -16.18
N THR A 64 -14.29 7.10 -16.46
CA THR A 64 -13.08 7.63 -17.12
C THR A 64 -11.94 7.71 -16.11
N ILE A 65 -10.71 7.47 -16.54
CA ILE A 65 -9.54 7.65 -15.66
C ILE A 65 -9.37 9.15 -15.43
N ASP A 66 -9.56 9.58 -14.19
CA ASP A 66 -9.28 10.94 -13.73
C ASP A 66 -8.05 10.94 -12.81
N VAL A 67 -7.08 11.77 -13.14
CA VAL A 67 -5.83 11.91 -12.37
C VAL A 67 -6.09 12.51 -10.98
N SER A 68 -7.14 13.30 -10.83
CA SER A 68 -7.52 13.91 -9.53
C SER A 68 -7.97 12.87 -8.50
N ASP A 69 -8.43 11.70 -8.95
CA ASP A 69 -8.83 10.60 -8.07
C ASP A 69 -7.65 9.76 -7.58
N PHE A 70 -6.43 10.01 -8.04
CA PHE A 70 -5.29 9.23 -7.57
C PHE A 70 -5.11 9.38 -6.06
N ARG A 71 -4.66 8.29 -5.43
CA ARG A 71 -4.23 8.28 -4.04
C ARG A 71 -2.75 7.98 -3.98
N PHE A 72 -2.08 8.62 -3.03
CA PHE A 72 -0.65 8.57 -2.86
C PHE A 72 -0.31 8.44 -1.39
N SER A 73 0.77 7.69 -1.13
CA SER A 73 1.33 7.55 0.18
C SER A 73 2.84 7.44 0.11
N THR A 74 3.49 7.80 1.21
CA THR A 74 4.92 7.60 1.39
C THR A 74 5.16 7.00 2.75
N GLY A 75 6.29 6.34 2.96
CA GLY A 75 6.56 5.78 4.28
C GLY A 75 7.84 4.99 4.40
N LEU A 76 7.93 4.27 5.52
CA LEU A 76 9.01 3.35 5.82
C LEU A 76 8.51 1.92 5.75
N ALA A 77 9.31 1.04 5.17
CA ALA A 77 9.07 -0.40 5.18
C ALA A 77 10.28 -1.13 5.76
N PHE A 78 10.01 -2.15 6.56
CA PHE A 78 11.02 -3.02 7.15
C PHE A 78 10.73 -4.46 6.73
N GLU A 79 11.67 -5.07 6.02
CA GLU A 79 11.61 -6.46 5.58
C GLU A 79 12.59 -7.28 6.44
N TRP A 80 12.12 -8.39 7.00
CA TRP A 80 12.92 -9.30 7.80
C TRP A 80 12.69 -10.75 7.38
N MET A 81 13.75 -11.41 6.95
CA MET A 81 13.76 -12.85 6.73
C MET A 81 14.00 -13.57 8.06
N SER A 82 12.92 -13.92 8.75
CA SER A 82 12.98 -14.64 10.02
C SER A 82 13.15 -16.14 9.82
N ALA A 83 13.46 -16.88 10.90
CA ALA A 83 13.55 -18.34 10.87
C ALA A 83 12.24 -19.05 10.46
N ILE A 84 11.10 -18.37 10.61
CA ILE A 84 9.77 -18.88 10.24
C ILE A 84 9.27 -18.34 8.89
N GLY A 85 10.08 -17.55 8.18
CA GLY A 85 9.78 -17.02 6.86
C GLY A 85 9.82 -15.49 6.75
N PRO A 86 9.44 -14.95 5.58
CA PRO A 86 9.48 -13.52 5.31
C PRO A 86 8.42 -12.78 6.13
N ILE A 87 8.86 -11.72 6.76
CA ILE A 87 8.03 -10.76 7.50
C ILE A 87 8.27 -9.39 6.89
N ALA A 88 7.19 -8.67 6.59
CA ALA A 88 7.26 -7.29 6.12
C ALA A 88 6.35 -6.41 6.98
N PHE A 89 6.88 -5.26 7.39
CA PHE A 89 6.15 -4.20 8.07
C PHE A 89 6.24 -2.94 7.23
N SER A 90 5.18 -2.14 7.23
CA SER A 90 5.22 -0.80 6.66
C SER A 90 4.43 0.18 7.52
N TYR A 91 5.00 1.37 7.68
CA TYR A 91 4.32 2.52 8.24
C TYR A 91 4.20 3.58 7.14
N ALA A 92 2.97 3.82 6.71
CA ALA A 92 2.63 4.64 5.57
C ALA A 92 1.88 5.90 6.00
N ILE A 93 2.17 7.01 5.33
CA ILE A 93 1.55 8.31 5.50
C ILE A 93 0.92 8.67 4.15
N PRO A 94 -0.40 8.50 4.00
CA PRO A 94 -1.15 9.13 2.92
C PRO A 94 -0.99 10.65 2.97
N PHE A 95 -0.85 11.29 1.81
CA PHE A 95 -0.71 12.76 1.75
C PHE A 95 -1.77 13.44 0.89
N ASN A 96 -2.73 12.68 0.36
CA ASN A 96 -3.88 13.19 -0.36
C ASN A 96 -5.13 12.32 -0.15
N ASP A 97 -5.29 11.76 1.06
CA ASP A 97 -6.51 11.07 1.44
C ASP A 97 -7.71 12.02 1.53
N SER A 98 -8.89 11.47 1.32
CA SER A 98 -10.17 12.16 1.41
C SER A 98 -11.03 11.55 2.51
N SER A 99 -12.06 12.25 2.97
CA SER A 99 -12.99 11.78 4.03
C SER A 99 -13.64 10.42 3.73
N GLY A 100 -13.64 10.00 2.47
CA GLY A 100 -14.13 8.71 2.05
C GLY A 100 -13.13 7.56 2.12
N ASP A 101 -11.85 7.81 2.32
CA ASP A 101 -10.82 6.78 2.23
C ASP A 101 -10.66 6.04 3.55
N ASN A 102 -10.40 4.74 3.46
CA ASN A 102 -10.08 3.93 4.64
C ASN A 102 -8.57 3.87 4.80
N VAL A 103 -8.02 4.75 5.64
CA VAL A 103 -6.59 4.84 5.93
C VAL A 103 -6.17 3.74 6.92
N GLU A 104 -5.01 3.14 6.65
CA GLU A 104 -4.38 2.13 7.50
C GLU A 104 -2.87 2.36 7.52
N HIS A 105 -2.39 3.15 8.48
CA HIS A 105 -0.98 3.58 8.54
C HIS A 105 -0.01 2.42 8.74
N PHE A 106 -0.30 1.52 9.67
CA PHE A 106 0.57 0.39 9.97
C PHE A 106 0.03 -0.88 9.34
N GLN A 107 0.86 -1.54 8.54
CA GLN A 107 0.52 -2.78 7.85
C GLN A 107 1.64 -3.79 8.04
N PHE A 108 1.27 -5.07 8.12
CA PHE A 108 2.23 -6.15 8.25
C PHE A 108 1.80 -7.38 7.44
N THR A 109 2.77 -8.18 7.02
CA THR A 109 2.55 -9.45 6.33
C THR A 109 3.50 -10.50 6.90
N LEU A 110 2.94 -11.66 7.25
CA LEU A 110 3.67 -12.82 7.76
C LEU A 110 3.51 -13.96 6.75
N GLY A 111 4.62 -14.56 6.31
CA GLY A 111 4.58 -15.84 5.60
C GLY A 111 4.02 -15.82 4.17
N GLY A 112 3.94 -14.65 3.54
CA GLY A 112 3.55 -14.54 2.13
C GLY A 112 4.73 -14.73 1.18
N LEU A 113 4.79 -15.83 0.44
CA LEU A 113 5.46 -15.81 -0.87
C LEU A 113 4.66 -14.85 -1.75
N PHE A 114 5.28 -13.75 -2.20
CA PHE A 114 4.72 -12.95 -3.28
C PHE A 114 4.53 -13.89 -4.49
N ARG A 115 3.28 -14.13 -4.89
CA ARG A 115 2.93 -14.70 -6.20
C ARG A 115 2.18 -13.64 -6.99
#